data_AF-A0A373NUN6-F1
#
_entry.id   AF-A0A373NUN6-F1
#
_cell.length_a   1.000
_cell.length_b   1.000
_cell.length_c   1.000
_cell.angle_alpha   90.00
_cell.angle_beta   90.00
_cell.angle_gamma   90.00
#
_symmetry.space_group_name_H-M   'P 1'
#
loop_
_entity.id
_entity.type
_entity.pdbx_description
1 polymer ?
#
loop_
_entity_poly.entity_id
_entity_poly.type
_entity_poly.pdbx_seq_one_letter_code
_entity_poly.pdbx_strand_id
1 'polypeptide(L)'
;MNKNMEVDKNTNMDYSAAGAASEGATQQDRQDIFAEFAGTDSALSQALQDYDTMRQEKHKALTDTMRRSLCEQLNGEFQPCEWVAIIKQATLHGWMKFYALDEPKPQQSQQRPLTAEEEYTRLFDETFGSITQ
;
A
#
# COMPACT_ATOMS: atom_id res chain seq x y z
N MET A 1 -12.57 35.18 -28.15
CA MET A 1 -12.90 34.04 -29.05
C MET A 1 -12.10 32.84 -28.56
N ASN A 2 -12.74 31.88 -27.89
CA ASN A 2 -13.15 30.57 -28.45
C ASN A 2 -11.93 29.68 -28.75
N LYS A 3 -11.80 28.40 -28.35
CA LYS A 3 -12.70 27.41 -27.74
C LYS A 3 -11.82 26.15 -27.45
N ASN A 4 -12.03 25.52 -26.30
CA ASN A 4 -12.22 24.07 -26.08
C ASN A 4 -11.07 23.04 -26.16
N MET A 5 -11.13 22.10 -25.18
CA MET A 5 -10.79 20.66 -25.24
C MET A 5 -9.27 20.35 -25.31
N GLU A 6 -8.69 19.55 -24.42
CA GLU A 6 -9.02 18.15 -24.12
C GLU A 6 -8.75 17.76 -22.67
N VAL A 7 -9.66 16.94 -22.14
CA VAL A 7 -9.48 16.06 -21.00
C VAL A 7 -8.68 14.86 -21.51
N ASP A 8 -7.49 14.61 -20.96
CA ASP A 8 -6.88 13.29 -21.01
C ASP A 8 -6.69 12.77 -19.59
N LYS A 9 -7.71 12.03 -19.15
CA LYS A 9 -7.60 11.08 -18.05
C LYS A 9 -6.69 9.96 -18.54
N ASN A 10 -5.42 9.98 -18.12
CA ASN A 10 -4.49 8.88 -18.34
C ASN A 10 -4.80 7.69 -17.43
N THR A 11 -6.00 7.11 -17.58
CA THR A 11 -6.25 5.73 -17.13
C THR A 11 -5.57 4.80 -18.14
N ASN A 12 -4.24 4.75 -18.09
CA ASN A 12 -3.49 3.70 -18.72
C ASN A 12 -3.23 2.64 -17.64
N MET A 13 -4.17 1.71 -17.53
CA MET A 13 -3.98 0.42 -16.90
C MET A 13 -3.67 -0.58 -18.01
N ASP A 14 -2.48 -0.48 -18.60
CA ASP A 14 -1.94 -1.49 -19.51
C ASP A 14 -1.23 -2.58 -18.68
N TYR A 15 -1.99 -3.57 -18.21
CA TYR A 15 -1.40 -4.87 -17.86
C TYR A 15 -1.45 -5.78 -19.10
N SER A 16 -0.71 -5.41 -20.15
CA SER A 16 -0.48 -6.33 -21.27
C SER A 16 0.74 -7.20 -20.97
N ALA A 17 0.42 -8.47 -20.72
CA ALA A 17 1.33 -9.58 -20.54
C ALA A 17 2.37 -9.70 -21.67
N ALA A 18 3.65 -9.70 -21.31
CA ALA A 18 4.71 -10.40 -22.05
C ALA A 18 5.96 -10.53 -21.17
N GLY A 19 6.14 -11.70 -20.55
CA GLY A 19 7.35 -12.07 -19.82
C GLY A 19 7.49 -13.58 -19.78
N ALA A 20 8.11 -14.14 -20.81
CA ALA A 20 8.24 -15.56 -21.05
C ALA A 20 9.13 -16.29 -20.02
N ALA A 21 8.77 -17.56 -19.81
CA ALA A 21 9.58 -18.69 -19.31
C ALA A 21 9.95 -18.71 -17.81
N SER A 22 9.12 -19.41 -17.02
CA SER A 22 9.62 -20.43 -16.08
C SER A 22 8.48 -21.43 -15.79
N GLU A 23 8.83 -22.71 -15.88
CA GLU A 23 7.96 -23.88 -15.89
C GLU A 23 6.95 -23.95 -14.74
N GLY A 24 5.70 -24.32 -15.07
CA GLY A 24 4.94 -25.27 -14.24
C GLY A 24 3.73 -24.80 -13.44
N ALA A 25 3.00 -23.73 -13.82
CA ALA A 25 1.61 -23.51 -13.36
C ALA A 25 0.96 -22.45 -14.26
N THR A 26 -0.16 -22.77 -14.91
CA THR A 26 -0.96 -21.81 -15.69
C THR A 26 -1.37 -20.64 -14.79
N GLN A 27 -1.42 -19.41 -15.30
CA GLN A 27 -1.87 -18.24 -14.52
C GLN A 27 -3.25 -18.48 -13.86
N GLN A 28 -4.09 -19.31 -14.48
CA GLN A 28 -5.38 -19.75 -13.94
C GLN A 28 -5.22 -20.52 -12.62
N ASP A 29 -4.35 -21.53 -12.59
CA ASP A 29 -4.09 -22.36 -11.39
C ASP A 29 -3.56 -21.52 -10.22
N ARG A 30 -2.78 -20.48 -10.54
CA ARG A 30 -2.29 -19.50 -9.55
C ARG A 30 -3.41 -18.65 -8.96
N GLN A 31 -4.37 -18.26 -9.79
CA GLN A 31 -5.55 -17.49 -9.37
C GLN A 31 -6.49 -18.37 -8.53
N ASP A 32 -6.59 -19.66 -8.82
CA ASP A 32 -7.45 -20.59 -8.09
C ASP A 32 -7.04 -20.71 -6.60
N ILE A 33 -5.74 -20.71 -6.26
CA ILE A 33 -5.27 -20.79 -4.86
C ILE A 33 -5.67 -19.54 -4.05
N PHE A 34 -5.53 -18.36 -4.64
CA PHE A 34 -5.92 -17.11 -3.98
C PHE A 34 -7.43 -16.91 -3.94
N ALA A 35 -8.14 -17.35 -4.98
CA ALA A 35 -9.59 -17.34 -5.02
C ALA A 35 -10.18 -18.30 -3.98
N GLU A 36 -9.61 -19.50 -3.81
CA GLU A 36 -10.02 -20.46 -2.78
C GLU A 36 -9.83 -19.88 -1.37
N PHE A 37 -8.71 -19.20 -1.11
CA PHE A 37 -8.45 -18.55 0.17
C PHE A 37 -9.37 -17.35 0.43
N ALA A 38 -9.59 -16.51 -0.58
CA ALA A 38 -10.41 -15.31 -0.44
C ALA A 38 -11.91 -15.60 -0.43
N GLY A 39 -12.34 -16.75 -0.96
CA GLY A 39 -13.74 -17.14 -1.03
C GLY A 39 -14.59 -16.08 -1.74
N THR A 40 -15.43 -15.37 -0.97
CA THR A 40 -16.30 -14.30 -1.49
C THR A 40 -15.71 -12.90 -1.41
N ASP A 41 -14.55 -12.72 -0.76
CA ASP A 41 -13.93 -11.40 -0.56
C ASP A 41 -13.16 -10.94 -1.80
N SER A 42 -13.86 -10.22 -2.68
CA SER A 42 -13.28 -9.67 -3.92
C SER A 42 -12.15 -8.66 -3.67
N ALA A 43 -12.19 -7.93 -2.56
CA ALA A 43 -11.12 -6.98 -2.20
C ALA A 43 -9.82 -7.69 -1.83
N LEU A 44 -9.94 -8.88 -1.22
CA LEU A 44 -8.80 -9.70 -0.80
C LEU A 44 -8.19 -10.44 -1.99
N SER A 45 -9.02 -11.05 -2.84
CA SER A 45 -8.54 -11.71 -4.06
C SER A 45 -7.82 -10.73 -4.99
N GLN A 46 -8.35 -9.52 -5.15
CA GLN A 46 -7.70 -8.47 -5.93
C GLN A 46 -6.35 -8.05 -5.32
N ALA A 47 -6.28 -7.84 -4.00
CA ALA A 47 -5.02 -7.47 -3.36
C ALA A 47 -3.94 -8.55 -3.51
N LEU A 48 -4.31 -9.83 -3.40
CA LEU A 48 -3.40 -10.96 -3.63
C LEU A 48 -2.91 -11.02 -5.07
N GLN A 49 -3.79 -10.72 -6.04
CA GLN A 49 -3.44 -10.66 -7.46
C GLN A 49 -2.50 -9.49 -7.77
N ASP A 50 -2.73 -8.32 -7.16
CA ASP A 50 -1.85 -7.15 -7.28
C ASP A 50 -0.46 -7.48 -6.71
N TYR A 51 -0.41 -8.20 -5.58
CA TYR A 51 0.84 -8.68 -5.00
C TYR A 51 1.57 -9.68 -5.90
N ASP A 52 0.88 -10.66 -6.50
CA ASP A 52 1.49 -11.62 -7.43
C ASP A 52 2.02 -10.90 -8.68
N THR A 53 1.29 -9.91 -9.20
CA THR A 53 1.73 -9.06 -10.32
C THR A 53 3.03 -8.32 -9.98
N MET A 54 3.07 -7.64 -8.83
CA MET A 54 4.30 -6.97 -8.34
C MET A 54 5.47 -7.95 -8.21
N ARG A 55 5.22 -9.18 -7.77
CA ARG A 55 6.25 -10.23 -7.66
C ARG A 55 6.78 -10.70 -9.02
N GLN A 56 5.91 -10.79 -10.01
CA GLN A 56 6.29 -11.11 -11.38
C GLN A 56 7.17 -9.99 -11.97
N GLU A 57 6.81 -8.72 -11.77
CA GLU A 57 7.61 -7.56 -12.20
C GLU A 57 9.01 -7.55 -11.58
N LYS A 58 9.13 -7.95 -10.30
CA LYS A 58 10.42 -8.05 -9.61
C LYS A 58 11.23 -9.31 -9.95
N HIS A 59 10.80 -10.12 -10.92
CA HIS A 59 11.39 -11.42 -11.25
C HIS A 59 11.51 -12.37 -10.03
N LYS A 60 10.57 -12.27 -9.10
CA LYS A 60 10.45 -13.11 -7.89
C LYS A 60 9.07 -13.76 -7.85
N ALA A 61 8.68 -14.41 -8.95
CA ALA A 61 7.38 -15.07 -9.07
C ALA A 61 7.15 -16.05 -7.92
N LEU A 62 5.95 -16.02 -7.34
CA LEU A 62 5.56 -16.95 -6.29
C LEU A 62 5.33 -18.34 -6.88
N THR A 63 5.78 -19.37 -6.19
CA THR A 63 5.36 -20.76 -6.45
C THR A 63 4.09 -21.05 -5.66
N ASP A 64 3.37 -22.11 -6.03
CA ASP A 64 2.10 -22.46 -5.38
C ASP A 64 2.27 -22.77 -3.89
N THR A 65 3.41 -23.37 -3.52
CA THR A 65 3.79 -23.56 -2.12
C THR A 65 3.95 -22.23 -1.38
N MET A 66 4.55 -21.22 -2.01
CA MET A 66 4.72 -19.90 -1.41
C MET A 66 3.36 -19.19 -1.27
N ARG A 67 2.45 -19.33 -2.25
CA ARG A 67 1.09 -18.78 -2.15
C ARG A 67 0.34 -19.38 -0.97
N ARG A 68 0.35 -20.71 -0.83
CA ARG A 68 -0.25 -21.39 0.33
C ARG A 68 0.37 -20.95 1.65
N SER A 69 1.70 -20.87 1.73
CA SER A 69 2.39 -20.40 2.92
C SER A 69 2.03 -18.95 3.28
N LEU A 70 1.84 -18.07 2.30
CA LEU A 70 1.39 -16.70 2.51
C LEU A 70 -0.06 -16.65 3.05
N CYS A 71 -0.96 -17.46 2.49
CA CYS A 71 -2.34 -17.59 2.98
C CYS A 71 -2.38 -18.15 4.41
N GLU A 72 -1.58 -19.17 4.73
CA GLU A 72 -1.44 -19.70 6.08
C GLU A 72 -0.88 -18.67 7.06
N GLN A 73 0.10 -17.88 6.62
CA GLN A 73 0.66 -16.78 7.42
C GLN A 73 -0.42 -15.72 7.72
N LEU A 74 -1.21 -15.33 6.72
CA LEU A 74 -2.34 -14.42 6.91
C LEU A 74 -3.33 -14.97 7.92
N ASN A 75 -3.71 -16.24 7.79
CA ASN A 75 -4.68 -16.87 8.68
C ASN A 75 -4.17 -17.13 10.10
N GLY A 76 -2.86 -17.29 10.29
CA GLY A 76 -2.24 -17.56 11.58
C GLY A 76 -1.79 -16.32 12.35
N GLU A 77 -1.25 -15.31 11.65
CA GLU A 77 -0.62 -14.14 12.28
C GLU A 77 -1.50 -12.89 12.27
N PHE A 78 -2.51 -12.81 11.40
CA PHE A 78 -3.26 -11.57 11.17
C PHE A 78 -4.78 -11.77 11.18
N GLN A 79 -5.53 -10.70 11.46
CA GLN A 79 -6.99 -10.75 11.42
C GLN A 79 -7.52 -10.62 9.98
N PRO A 80 -8.63 -11.28 9.60
CA PRO A 80 -9.23 -11.17 8.28
C PRO A 80 -9.52 -9.72 7.83
N CYS A 81 -9.85 -8.85 8.77
CA CYS A 81 -10.08 -7.42 8.51
C CYS A 81 -8.80 -6.66 8.11
N GLU A 82 -7.61 -7.18 8.45
CA GLU A 82 -6.32 -6.53 8.20
C GLU A 82 -5.61 -7.09 6.96
N TRP A 83 -6.00 -8.28 6.49
CA TRP A 83 -5.32 -8.96 5.38
C TRP A 83 -5.16 -8.06 4.15
N VAL A 84 -6.23 -7.41 3.72
CA VAL A 84 -6.22 -6.52 2.54
C VAL A 84 -5.23 -5.37 2.72
N ALA A 85 -5.21 -4.75 3.90
CA ALA A 85 -4.33 -3.62 4.18
C ALA A 85 -2.86 -4.06 4.25
N ILE A 86 -2.58 -5.22 4.84
CA ILE A 86 -1.23 -5.81 4.93
C ILE A 86 -0.70 -6.16 3.54
N ILE A 87 -1.52 -6.79 2.70
CA ILE A 87 -1.14 -7.14 1.33
C ILE A 87 -0.87 -5.87 0.51
N LYS A 88 -1.71 -4.83 0.65
CA LYS A 88 -1.49 -3.54 -0.02
C LYS A 88 -0.19 -2.89 0.42
N GLN A 89 0.09 -2.86 1.73
CA GLN A 89 1.36 -2.35 2.27
C GLN A 89 2.55 -3.13 1.70
N ALA A 90 2.49 -4.47 1.74
CA ALA A 90 3.52 -5.33 1.19
C ALA A 90 3.71 -5.13 -0.33
N THR A 91 2.64 -4.84 -1.07
CA THR A 91 2.68 -4.55 -2.51
C THR A 91 3.39 -3.23 -2.77
N LEU A 92 3.03 -2.16 -2.05
CA LEU A 92 3.64 -0.83 -2.17
C LEU A 92 5.14 -0.85 -1.84
N HIS A 93 5.54 -1.57 -0.79
CA HIS A 93 6.93 -1.68 -0.40
C HIS A 93 7.71 -2.77 -1.16
N GLY A 94 7.03 -3.62 -1.93
CA GLY A 94 7.62 -4.77 -2.60
C GLY A 94 8.20 -5.81 -1.64
N TRP A 95 7.55 -6.02 -0.50
CA TRP A 95 8.01 -6.90 0.57
C TRP A 95 7.90 -8.38 0.23
N MET A 96 8.83 -9.17 0.78
CA MET A 96 8.92 -10.61 0.54
C MET A 96 7.99 -11.45 1.43
N LYS A 97 7.54 -10.88 2.54
CA LYS A 97 6.65 -11.50 3.51
C LYS A 97 5.65 -10.46 3.99
N PHE A 98 4.58 -10.92 4.61
CA PHE A 98 3.67 -10.05 5.31
C PHE A 98 4.24 -9.69 6.68
N TYR A 99 4.10 -8.42 7.01
CA TYR A 99 4.40 -7.86 8.33
C TYR A 99 3.12 -7.22 8.85
N ALA A 100 3.05 -7.01 10.16
CA ALA A 100 1.96 -6.25 10.75
C ALA A 100 1.82 -4.90 10.04
N LEU A 101 0.59 -4.40 9.98
CA LEU A 101 0.34 -3.04 9.51
C LEU A 101 1.30 -2.13 10.25
N ASP A 102 2.02 -1.30 9.49
CA ASP A 102 2.71 -0.19 10.13
C ASP A 102 1.57 0.57 10.79
N GLU A 103 1.54 0.58 12.13
CA GLU A 103 0.66 1.46 12.87
C GLU A 103 0.73 2.81 12.16
N PRO A 104 -0.37 3.56 12.00
CA PRO A 104 -0.25 4.93 11.56
C PRO A 104 0.66 5.57 12.59
N LYS A 105 1.97 5.62 12.28
CA LYS A 105 2.96 6.36 13.04
C LYS A 105 2.25 7.68 13.12
N PRO A 106 1.83 8.13 14.32
CA PRO A 106 1.16 9.41 14.42
C PRO A 106 2.07 10.30 13.60
N GLN A 107 1.52 10.93 12.56
CA GLN A 107 2.26 11.94 11.86
C GLN A 107 2.64 12.88 13.00
N GLN A 108 3.84 12.70 13.53
CA GLN A 108 4.57 13.70 14.24
C GLN A 108 4.76 14.69 13.10
N SER A 109 3.73 15.51 12.89
CA SER A 109 3.91 16.92 12.67
C SER A 109 5.11 17.26 13.52
N GLN A 110 6.26 17.32 12.87
CA GLN A 110 7.49 17.84 13.43
C GLN A 110 7.24 19.33 13.65
N GLN A 111 6.26 19.68 14.48
CA GLN A 111 6.37 20.88 15.26
C GLN A 111 7.51 20.55 16.20
N ARG A 112 8.72 21.01 15.84
CA ARG A 112 9.79 21.10 16.82
C ARG A 112 9.15 21.74 18.06
N PRO A 113 9.37 21.20 19.26
CA PRO A 113 9.03 21.97 20.45
C PRO A 113 9.71 23.33 20.29
N LEU A 114 8.90 24.40 20.33
CA LEU A 114 9.42 25.76 20.38
C LEU A 114 10.41 25.81 21.54
N THR A 115 11.60 26.33 21.29
CA THR A 115 12.58 26.55 22.36
C THR A 115 11.98 27.52 23.38
N ALA A 116 12.39 27.44 24.65
CA ALA A 116 11.85 28.29 25.72
C ALA A 116 11.89 29.79 25.37
N GLU A 117 12.89 30.20 24.59
CA GLU A 117 13.06 31.55 24.05
C GLU A 117 11.95 31.95 23.05
N GLU A 118 11.52 31.03 22.18
CA GLU A 118 10.47 31.25 21.20
C GLU A 118 9.06 31.23 21.84
N GLU A 119 8.88 30.42 22.88
CA GLU A 119 7.65 30.42 23.69
C GLU A 119 7.50 31.74 24.46
N TYR A 120 8.58 32.24 25.06
CA TYR A 120 8.60 33.54 25.73
C TYR A 120 8.29 34.68 24.77
N THR A 121 8.87 34.67 23.56
CA THR A 121 8.66 35.72 22.57
C THR A 121 7.20 35.77 22.11
N ARG A 122 6.56 34.62 21.86
CA ARG A 122 5.12 34.58 21.55
C ARG A 122 4.26 35.07 22.70
N LEU A 123 4.55 34.66 23.93
CA LEU A 123 3.80 35.09 25.11
C LEU A 123 3.91 36.61 25.30
N PHE A 124 5.09 37.17 25.01
CA PHE A 124 5.35 38.61 25.11
C PHE A 124 4.59 39.39 24.04
N ASP A 125 4.63 38.95 22.77
CA ASP A 125 3.88 39.57 21.67
C ASP A 125 2.36 39.46 21.87
N GLU A 126 1.86 38.35 22.42
CA GLU A 126 0.44 38.14 22.69
C GLU A 126 -0.06 38.99 23.87
N THR A 127 0.76 39.15 24.91
CA THR A 127 0.40 39.93 26.11
C THR A 127 0.54 41.43 25.89
N PHE A 128 1.50 41.86 25.06
CA PHE A 128 1.80 43.28 24.81
C PHE A 128 1.47 43.74 23.39
N GLY A 129 0.64 42.96 22.67
CA GLY A 129 0.15 43.20 21.32
C GLY A 129 0.28 44.65 20.88
N SER A 130 1.35 44.90 20.11
CA SER A 130 1.62 46.09 19.33
C SER A 130 1.00 47.38 19.90
N ILE A 131 1.66 48.02 20.88
CA ILE A 131 1.57 49.48 21.00
C ILE A 131 2.46 50.04 19.88
N THR A 132 2.00 49.97 18.63
CA THR A 132 2.48 50.85 17.58
C THR A 132 1.35 51.81 17.21
N GLN A 133 1.66 53.07 17.44
CA GLN A 133 0.84 54.27 17.30
C GLN A 133 0.74 54.67 15.83
#